data_AF-A0A7V6KRK3-F1
#
_entry.id   AF-A0A7V6KRK3-F1
#
_cell.length_a   1.000
_cell.length_b   1.000
_cell.length_c   1.000
_cell.angle_alpha   90.00
_cell.angle_beta   90.00
_cell.angle_gamma   90.00
#
_symmetry.space_group_name_H-M   'P 1'
#
loop_
_entity.id
_entity.type
_entity.pdbx_description
1 polymer ?
#
loop_
_entity_poly.entity_id
_entity_poly.type
_entity_poly.pdbx_seq_one_letter_code
_entity_poly.pdbx_strand_id
1 'polypeptide(L)'
;MKNLLSLYLFITIVAIQFFVAYFYSKSRFHYRTTFLLLTICISIYLFGYLMILNNNLLEEMIFWNQFQYIVLPFIPALWLLLTLQFTNTSYFIKKPYIFLMFLIPIITFFIRLTNSIHYFFYQGYQVKPFLGYNTLDMERGPWFY
;
A
#
# COMPACT_ATOMS: atom_id res chain seq x y z
N MET A 1 -10.46 -7.70 20.94
CA MET A 1 -10.37 -6.60 19.95
C MET A 1 -9.63 -7.02 18.69
N LYS A 2 -8.44 -7.64 18.78
CA LYS A 2 -7.69 -8.18 17.63
C LYS A 2 -8.55 -8.98 16.63
N ASN A 3 -9.30 -9.98 17.09
CA ASN A 3 -10.12 -10.83 16.20
C ASN A 3 -11.19 -10.06 15.43
N LEU A 4 -11.82 -9.05 16.05
CA LEU A 4 -12.81 -8.20 15.38
C LEU A 4 -12.16 -7.38 14.26
N LEU A 5 -10.97 -6.84 14.51
CA LEU A 5 -10.24 -6.05 13.53
C LEU A 5 -9.71 -6.93 12.38
N SER A 6 -9.18 -8.12 12.68
CA SER A 6 -8.81 -9.11 11.65
C SER A 6 -9.99 -9.50 10.77
N LEU A 7 -11.16 -9.75 11.37
CA LEU A 7 -12.38 -10.12 10.64
C LEU A 7 -12.89 -8.97 9.78
N TYR A 8 -12.87 -7.74 10.30
CA TYR A 8 -13.20 -6.54 9.54
C TYR A 8 -12.31 -6.36 8.30
N LEU A 9 -10.98 -6.47 8.48
CA LEU A 9 -10.03 -6.38 7.38
C LEU A 9 -10.23 -7.49 6.34
N PHE A 10 -10.47 -8.72 6.79
CA PHE A 10 -10.73 -9.84 5.90
C PHE A 10 -11.98 -9.62 5.03
N ILE A 11 -13.10 -9.22 5.65
CA ILE A 11 -14.34 -8.90 4.93
C ILE A 11 -14.10 -7.75 3.94
N THR A 12 -13.34 -6.74 4.34
CA THR A 12 -13.01 -5.59 3.48
C THR A 12 -12.23 -6.03 2.24
N ILE A 13 -11.23 -6.90 2.41
CA ILE A 13 -10.45 -7.44 1.28
C ILE A 13 -11.35 -8.24 0.33
N VAL A 14 -12.21 -9.11 0.86
CA VAL A 14 -13.14 -9.90 0.03
C VAL A 14 -14.12 -9.00 -0.73
N ALA A 15 -14.67 -7.98 -0.07
CA ALA A 15 -15.56 -7.01 -0.69
C ALA A 15 -14.85 -6.23 -1.81
N ILE A 16 -13.61 -5.77 -1.57
CA ILE A 16 -12.81 -5.09 -2.60
C ILE A 16 -12.61 -6.00 -3.81
N GLN A 17 -12.22 -7.27 -3.62
CA GLN A 17 -12.03 -8.20 -4.74
C GLN A 17 -13.32 -8.44 -5.53
N PHE A 18 -14.46 -8.53 -4.84
CA PHE A 18 -15.76 -8.63 -5.49
C PHE A 18 -16.07 -7.38 -6.34
N PHE A 19 -15.85 -6.18 -5.80
CA PHE A 19 -16.04 -4.94 -6.56
C PHE A 19 -15.11 -4.85 -7.76
N VAL A 20 -13.84 -5.23 -7.61
CA VAL A 20 -12.86 -5.28 -8.70
C VAL A 20 -13.35 -6.18 -9.83
N ALA A 21 -13.81 -7.40 -9.53
CA ALA A 21 -14.35 -8.32 -10.51
C ALA A 21 -15.62 -7.78 -11.19
N TYR A 22 -16.54 -7.20 -10.41
CA TYR A 22 -17.76 -6.60 -10.93
C TYR A 22 -17.48 -5.42 -11.88
N PHE A 23 -16.63 -4.47 -11.46
CA PHE A 23 -16.25 -3.33 -12.27
C PHE A 23 -15.48 -3.75 -13.52
N TYR A 24 -14.62 -4.76 -13.44
CA TYR A 24 -13.92 -5.29 -14.60
C TYR A 24 -14.90 -5.83 -15.66
N SER A 25 -15.94 -6.56 -15.24
CA SER A 25 -16.96 -7.12 -16.12
C SER A 25 -17.87 -6.06 -16.77
N LYS A 26 -18.29 -5.05 -15.99
CA LYS A 26 -19.35 -4.11 -16.40
C LYS A 26 -18.84 -2.77 -16.95
N SER A 27 -17.63 -2.33 -16.61
CA SER A 27 -17.18 -0.97 -16.94
C SER A 27 -16.44 -0.86 -18.27
N ARG A 28 -16.77 0.19 -19.04
CA ARG A 28 -16.10 0.57 -20.30
C ARG A 28 -15.40 1.93 -20.21
N PHE A 29 -15.16 2.43 -19.00
CA PHE A 29 -14.58 3.75 -18.78
C PHE A 29 -13.09 3.80 -19.09
N HIS A 30 -12.62 4.97 -19.53
CA HIS A 30 -11.20 5.20 -19.85
C HIS A 30 -10.26 5.01 -18.64
N TYR A 31 -10.72 5.33 -17.43
CA TYR A 31 -9.95 5.23 -16.18
C TYR A 31 -9.98 3.84 -15.50
N ARG A 32 -10.62 2.84 -16.14
CA ARG A 32 -10.83 1.51 -15.56
C ARG A 32 -9.53 0.85 -15.10
N THR A 33 -8.48 0.90 -15.92
CA THR A 33 -7.20 0.25 -15.61
C THR A 33 -6.53 0.86 -14.38
N THR A 34 -6.50 2.18 -14.28
CA THR A 34 -5.94 2.90 -13.11
C THR A 34 -6.72 2.58 -11.84
N PHE A 35 -8.05 2.55 -11.93
CA PHE A 35 -8.91 2.18 -10.82
C PHE A 35 -8.61 0.76 -10.31
N LEU A 36 -8.54 -0.22 -11.23
CA LEU A 36 -8.24 -1.61 -10.89
C LEU A 36 -6.86 -1.73 -10.23
N LEU A 37 -5.82 -1.09 -10.81
CA LEU A 37 -4.47 -1.09 -10.24
C LEU A 37 -4.46 -0.53 -8.82
N LEU A 38 -5.10 0.63 -8.60
CA LEU A 38 -5.21 1.24 -7.28
C LEU A 38 -5.89 0.29 -6.28
N THR A 39 -7.02 -0.30 -6.64
CA THR A 39 -7.76 -1.22 -5.76
C THR A 39 -6.96 -2.48 -5.43
N ILE A 40 -6.20 -3.01 -6.39
CA ILE A 40 -5.30 -4.14 -6.16
C ILE A 40 -4.18 -3.75 -5.20
N CYS A 41 -3.54 -2.59 -5.38
CA CYS A 41 -2.53 -2.08 -4.46
C CYS A 41 -3.08 -1.94 -3.03
N ILE A 42 -4.28 -1.39 -2.87
CA ILE A 42 -4.94 -1.28 -1.56
C ILE A 42 -5.20 -2.67 -0.97
N SER A 43 -5.65 -3.64 -1.77
CA SER A 43 -5.89 -5.00 -1.29
C SER A 43 -4.62 -5.71 -0.80
N ILE A 44 -3.50 -5.53 -1.52
CA ILE A 44 -2.20 -6.08 -1.15
C ILE A 44 -1.70 -5.43 0.14
N TYR A 45 -1.88 -4.12 0.28
CA TYR A 45 -1.55 -3.40 1.51
C TYR A 45 -2.36 -3.91 2.72
N LEU A 46 -3.68 -4.00 2.58
CA LEU A 46 -4.55 -4.49 3.66
C LEU A 46 -4.25 -5.94 4.03
N PHE A 47 -3.90 -6.78 3.05
CA PHE A 47 -3.48 -8.15 3.29
C PHE A 47 -2.18 -8.22 4.10
N GLY A 48 -1.15 -7.46 3.71
CA GLY A 48 0.09 -7.37 4.47
C GLY A 48 -0.15 -6.91 5.91
N TYR A 49 -0.98 -5.89 6.10
CA TYR A 49 -1.35 -5.42 7.44
C TYR A 49 -2.11 -6.46 8.27
N LEU A 50 -3.05 -7.20 7.65
CA LEU A 50 -3.74 -8.31 8.29
C LEU A 50 -2.75 -9.37 8.78
N MET A 51 -1.73 -9.70 7.99
CA MET A 51 -0.71 -10.68 8.38
C MET A 51 0.15 -10.18 9.55
N ILE A 52 0.56 -8.91 9.56
CA ILE A 52 1.28 -8.29 10.69
C ILE A 52 0.48 -8.43 11.99
N LEU A 53 -0.82 -8.15 11.96
CA LEU A 53 -1.68 -8.22 13.14
C LEU A 53 -1.84 -9.65 13.69
N ASN A 54 -1.81 -10.65 12.83
CA ASN A 54 -2.05 -12.03 13.23
C ASN A 54 -0.77 -12.76 13.68
N ASN A 55 0.40 -12.22 13.35
CA ASN A 55 1.69 -12.76 13.77
C ASN A 55 2.21 -12.15 15.08
N ASN A 56 2.98 -12.94 15.83
CA ASN A 56 3.57 -12.52 17.10
C ASN A 56 5.11 -12.44 17.05
N LEU A 57 5.72 -13.01 16.00
CA LEU A 57 7.17 -13.02 15.79
C LEU A 57 7.60 -11.74 15.06
N LEU A 58 8.59 -11.04 15.62
CA LEU A 58 9.11 -9.80 15.05
C LEU A 58 9.58 -9.98 13.59
N GLU A 59 10.28 -11.07 13.30
CA GLU A 59 10.79 -11.37 11.96
C GLU A 59 9.67 -11.48 10.92
N GLU A 60 8.57 -12.17 11.27
CA GLU A 60 7.41 -12.29 10.40
C GLU A 60 6.71 -10.94 10.19
N MET A 61 6.60 -10.13 11.25
CA MET A 61 6.01 -8.79 11.16
C MET A 61 6.85 -7.87 10.25
N ILE A 62 8.18 -7.95 10.33
CA ILE A 62 9.09 -7.21 9.45
C ILE A 62 8.92 -7.66 7.99
N PHE A 63 8.83 -8.97 7.74
CA PHE A 63 8.61 -9.51 6.40
C PHE A 63 7.29 -9.00 5.78
N TRP A 64 6.18 -9.10 6.51
CA TRP A 64 4.89 -8.62 6.02
C TRP A 64 4.83 -7.10 5.88
N ASN A 65 5.58 -6.38 6.73
CA ASN A 65 5.80 -4.95 6.56
C ASN A 65 6.59 -4.65 5.28
N GLN A 66 7.62 -5.42 4.93
CA GLN A 66 8.30 -5.25 3.65
C GLN A 66 7.38 -5.57 2.46
N PHE A 67 6.54 -6.60 2.58
CA PHE A 67 5.56 -6.99 1.56
C PHE A 67 4.55 -5.88 1.25
N GLN A 68 3.93 -5.25 2.26
CA GLN A 68 2.98 -4.14 2.02
C GLN A 68 3.66 -2.93 1.36
N TYR A 69 4.94 -2.71 1.61
CA TYR A 69 5.72 -1.60 1.05
C TYR A 69 6.07 -1.78 -0.43
N ILE A 70 5.81 -2.95 -1.02
CA ILE A 70 5.91 -3.15 -2.47
C ILE A 70 4.90 -2.28 -3.22
N VAL A 71 3.73 -2.07 -2.63
CA VAL A 71 2.61 -1.35 -3.27
C VAL A 71 2.36 0.02 -2.63
N LEU A 72 2.69 0.19 -1.34
CA LEU A 72 2.34 1.37 -0.57
C LEU A 72 2.82 2.70 -1.20
N PRO A 73 4.08 2.84 -1.67
CA PRO A 73 4.53 4.08 -2.30
C PRO A 73 3.73 4.44 -3.54
N PHE A 74 3.22 3.46 -4.28
CA PHE A 74 2.52 3.68 -5.56
C PHE A 74 1.06 4.14 -5.38
N ILE A 75 0.46 3.94 -4.20
CA ILE A 75 -0.95 4.28 -3.93
C ILE A 75 -1.25 5.77 -4.17
N PRO A 76 -0.48 6.75 -3.62
CA PRO A 76 -0.72 8.16 -3.86
C PRO A 76 -0.62 8.56 -5.35
N ALA A 77 0.36 8.01 -6.08
CA ALA A 77 0.52 8.28 -7.50
C ALA A 77 -0.66 7.72 -8.33
N LEU A 78 -1.09 6.49 -8.04
CA LEU A 78 -2.26 5.89 -8.68
C LEU A 78 -3.55 6.63 -8.33
N TRP A 79 -3.70 7.07 -7.08
CA TRP A 79 -4.83 7.90 -6.65
C TRP A 79 -4.89 9.20 -7.44
N LEU A 80 -3.77 9.93 -7.50
CA LEU A 80 -3.69 11.18 -8.26
C LEU A 80 -4.00 10.96 -9.75
N LEU A 81 -3.43 9.91 -10.37
CA LEU A 81 -3.72 9.57 -11.76
C LEU A 81 -5.22 9.30 -11.97
N LEU A 82 -5.83 8.54 -11.07
CA LEU A 82 -7.26 8.23 -11.12
C LEU A 82 -8.12 9.49 -11.01
N THR A 83 -7.82 10.38 -10.06
CA THR A 83 -8.59 11.63 -9.89
C THR A 83 -8.53 12.53 -11.13
N LEU A 84 -7.37 12.61 -11.78
CA LEU A 84 -7.19 13.41 -12.99
C LEU A 84 -7.94 12.80 -14.18
N GLN A 85 -7.96 11.47 -14.31
CA GLN A 85 -8.74 10.79 -15.33
C GLN A 85 -10.25 10.89 -15.06
N PHE A 86 -10.67 10.84 -13.79
CA PHE A 86 -12.08 10.94 -13.40
C PHE A 86 -12.66 12.33 -13.65
N THR A 87 -11.87 13.38 -13.40
CA THR A 87 -12.27 14.78 -13.63
C THR A 87 -12.15 15.23 -15.10
N ASN A 88 -11.75 14.34 -16.01
CA ASN A 88 -11.43 14.64 -17.42
C ASN A 88 -10.36 15.74 -17.59
N THR A 89 -9.58 16.04 -16.54
CA THR A 89 -8.43 16.97 -16.61
C THR A 89 -7.17 16.28 -17.16
N SER A 90 -7.26 14.99 -17.48
CA SER A 90 -6.19 14.19 -18.08
C SER A 90 -5.66 14.76 -19.41
N TYR A 91 -6.42 15.60 -20.11
CA TYR A 91 -5.99 16.27 -21.35
C TYR A 91 -4.73 17.14 -21.16
N PHE A 92 -4.48 17.62 -19.95
CA PHE A 92 -3.32 18.47 -19.63
C PHE A 92 -2.05 17.67 -19.30
N ILE A 93 -2.14 16.35 -19.12
CA ILE A 93 -1.04 15.54 -18.61
C ILE A 93 -0.33 14.84 -19.76
N LYS A 94 0.80 15.40 -20.17
CA LYS A 94 1.71 14.72 -21.11
C LYS A 94 2.34 13.50 -20.43
N LYS A 95 2.59 12.43 -21.21
CA LYS A 95 3.30 11.21 -20.78
C LYS A 95 4.53 11.44 -19.85
N PRO A 96 5.42 12.44 -20.07
CA PRO A 96 6.54 12.70 -19.16
C PRO A 96 6.13 13.04 -17.72
N TYR A 97 5.00 13.73 -17.51
CA TYR A 97 4.54 14.07 -16.15
C TYR A 97 4.05 12.84 -15.39
N ILE A 98 3.45 11.86 -16.09
CA ILE A 98 3.09 10.57 -15.50
C ILE A 98 4.35 9.85 -15.03
N PHE A 99 5.40 9.81 -15.87
CA PHE A 99 6.67 9.21 -15.48
C PHE A 99 7.29 9.90 -14.24
N LEU A 100 7.28 11.24 -14.21
CA LEU A 100 7.79 12.01 -13.08
C LEU A 100 7.01 11.72 -11.78
N MET A 101 5.70 11.52 -11.88
CA MET A 101 4.84 11.17 -10.75
C MET A 101 5.16 9.80 -10.15
N PHE A 102 5.59 8.85 -10.99
CA PHE A 102 6.02 7.52 -10.54
C PHE A 102 7.50 7.45 -10.13
N LEU A 103 8.29 8.48 -10.43
CA LEU A 103 9.70 8.52 -10.09
C LEU A 103 9.91 8.52 -8.57
N ILE A 104 9.17 9.35 -7.84
CA ILE A 104 9.21 9.40 -6.36
C ILE A 104 8.89 8.04 -5.73
N PRO A 105 7.75 7.37 -6.04
CA PRO A 105 7.44 6.09 -5.42
C PRO A 105 8.39 4.96 -5.83
N ILE A 106 8.97 5.00 -7.03
CA ILE A 106 10.02 4.05 -7.43
C ILE A 106 11.28 4.23 -6.58
N ILE A 107 11.73 5.48 -6.38
CA ILE A 107 12.89 5.77 -5.51
C ILE A 107 12.60 5.30 -4.08
N THR A 108 11.43 5.64 -3.53
CA THR A 108 11.05 5.22 -2.18
C THR A 108 10.98 3.70 -2.06
N PHE A 109 10.49 2.99 -3.07
CA PHE A 109 10.50 1.53 -3.11
C PHE A 109 11.92 0.97 -3.02
N PHE A 110 12.87 1.47 -3.81
CA PHE A 110 14.25 0.98 -3.78
C PHE A 110 14.98 1.32 -2.47
N ILE A 111 14.79 2.53 -1.93
CA ILE A 111 15.32 2.93 -0.61
C ILE A 111 14.75 2.02 0.49
N ARG A 112 13.47 1.67 0.40
CA ARG A 112 12.85 0.74 1.34
C ARG A 112 13.42 -0.67 1.21
N LEU A 113 13.57 -1.16 -0.02
CA LEU A 113 14.08 -2.50 -0.33
C LEU A 113 15.53 -2.69 0.14
N THR A 114 16.35 -1.65 0.03
CA THR A 114 17.77 -1.65 0.42
C THR A 114 18.03 -1.14 1.84
N ASN A 115 16.96 -0.95 2.63
CA ASN A 115 17.04 -0.35 3.96
C ASN A 115 17.97 -1.10 4.93
N SER A 116 18.21 -2.39 4.75
CA SER A 116 19.16 -3.18 5.55
C SER A 116 20.61 -2.70 5.43
N ILE A 117 20.95 -1.95 4.38
CA ILE A 117 22.32 -1.51 4.10
C ILE A 117 22.57 -0.11 4.70
N HIS A 118 21.58 0.79 4.60
CA HIS A 118 21.79 2.22 4.86
C HIS A 118 20.89 2.79 5.97
N TYR A 119 19.83 2.09 6.40
CA TYR A 119 18.93 2.52 7.47
C TYR A 119 18.28 3.92 7.26
N PHE A 120 18.08 4.34 6.00
CA PHE A 120 17.50 5.66 5.68
C PHE A 120 15.99 5.72 5.85
N PHE A 121 15.31 4.57 5.80
CA PHE A 121 13.87 4.48 5.92
C PHE A 121 13.43 4.11 7.34
N TYR A 122 13.96 3.00 7.89
CA TYR A 122 13.79 2.64 9.30
C TYR A 122 15.13 2.32 9.95
N GLN A 123 15.31 2.82 11.17
CA GLN A 123 16.52 2.63 11.98
C GLN A 123 16.39 1.45 12.96
N GLY A 124 15.16 1.13 13.38
CA GLY A 124 14.90 0.06 14.34
C GLY A 124 13.48 -0.48 14.22
N TYR A 125 13.30 -1.72 14.66
CA TYR A 125 12.00 -2.40 14.76
C TYR A 125 11.82 -2.90 16.17
N GLN A 126 10.67 -2.62 16.77
CA GLN A 126 10.31 -3.10 18.10
C GLN A 126 8.89 -3.65 18.09
N VAL A 127 8.63 -4.69 18.87
CA VAL A 127 7.26 -5.12 19.14
C VAL A 127 6.77 -4.37 20.37
N LYS A 128 5.68 -3.61 20.24
CA LYS A 128 5.02 -2.98 21.40
C LYS A 128 3.65 -3.61 21.62
N PRO A 129 3.29 -3.99 22.86
CA PRO A 129 1.95 -4.40 23.16
C PRO A 129 1.02 -3.19 23.13
N PHE A 130 -0.04 -3.26 22.34
CA PHE A 130 -1.07 -2.23 22.24
C PHE A 130 -2.46 -2.87 22.33
N LEU A 131 -3.29 -2.42 23.27
CA LEU A 131 -4.67 -2.92 23.47
C LEU A 131 -4.80 -4.46 23.49
N GLY A 132 -3.83 -5.14 24.09
CA GLY A 132 -3.82 -6.61 24.25
C GLY A 132 -3.37 -7.42 23.03
N TYR A 133 -2.71 -6.79 22.04
CA TYR A 133 -2.03 -7.48 20.94
C TYR A 133 -0.70 -6.82 20.58
N ASN A 134 0.16 -7.56 19.89
CA ASN A 134 1.48 -7.08 19.47
C ASN A 134 1.36 -6.22 18.21
N THR A 135 1.95 -5.02 18.24
CA THR A 135 2.06 -4.14 17.07
C THR A 135 3.52 -3.91 16.73
N LEU A 136 3.79 -3.71 15.44
CA LEU A 136 5.12 -3.37 14.95
C LEU A 136 5.33 -1.86 15.12
N ASP A 137 6.26 -1.49 16.00
CA ASP A 137 6.74 -0.13 16.14
C ASP A 137 8.05 0.05 15.37
N MET A 138 8.21 1.21 14.73
CA MET A 138 9.28 1.45 13.77
C MET A 138 9.91 2.82 14.04
N GLU A 139 11.22 2.84 14.23
CA GLU A 139 11.97 4.08 14.37
C GLU A 139 12.20 4.68 12.98
N ARG A 140 11.65 5.89 12.79
CA ARG A 140 11.61 6.58 11.50
C ARG A 140 12.99 7.11 11.13
N GLY A 141 13.45 6.78 9.93
CA GLY A 141 14.66 7.35 9.34
C GLY A 141 14.42 8.68 8.62
N PRO A 142 15.48 9.31 8.10
CA PRO A 142 15.40 10.63 7.45
C PRO A 142 14.57 10.66 6.16
N TRP A 143 14.40 9.54 5.45
CA TRP A 143 13.55 9.44 4.26
C TRP A 143 12.07 9.17 4.59
N PHE A 144 11.72 9.08 5.88
CA PHE A 144 10.35 8.86 6.31
C PHE A 144 9.61 10.20 6.42
N TYR A 145 8.99 10.63 5.32
CA TYR A 145 8.14 11.83 5.22
C TYR A 145 6.72 11.51 4.76
#